data_AF-A0A388NPB8-F1
#
_entry.id   AF-A0A388NPB8-F1
#
_cell.length_a   1.000
_cell.length_b   1.000
_cell.length_c   1.000
_cell.angle_alpha   90.00
_cell.angle_beta   90.00
_cell.angle_gamma   90.00
#
_symmetry.space_group_name_H-M   'P 1'
#
loop_
_entity.id
_entity.type
_entity.pdbx_description
1 polymer ?
#
loop_
_entity_poly.entity_id
_entity_poly.type
_entity_poly.pdbx_seq_one_letter_code
_entity_poly.pdbx_strand_id
1 'polypeptide(L)'
;MDSSSGSNGALRALLAGGFVLGLLLAVALVGADEFNRLRTAATSARKTSSQPAAVAGPLVGDPAPDFELIEAGTGNKQRLSDYRGRPVLVNFWATWCAPCRTEMPALEKPLQPIAMPGFKFWP
;
A
#
# COMPACT_ATOMS: atom_id res chain seq x y z
N MET A 1 44.00 39.59 48.18
CA MET A 1 43.95 38.11 48.16
C MET A 1 43.14 37.76 46.94
N ASP A 2 43.79 37.63 45.79
CA ASP A 2 43.10 37.45 44.51
C ASP A 2 43.88 36.46 43.66
N SER A 3 43.15 35.71 42.84
CA SER A 3 43.64 34.79 41.78
C SER A 3 43.69 33.30 42.14
N SER A 4 42.54 32.64 42.28
CA SER A 4 42.47 31.17 42.07
C SER A 4 41.10 30.62 41.60
N SER A 5 40.04 31.44 41.53
CA SER A 5 38.66 30.95 41.27
C SER A 5 38.17 31.02 39.80
N GLY A 6 39.02 31.40 38.84
CA GLY A 6 38.61 31.62 37.44
C GLY A 6 39.07 30.57 36.40
N SER A 7 40.16 29.85 36.66
CA SER A 7 40.83 29.01 35.65
C SER A 7 40.16 27.64 35.43
N ASN A 8 39.64 27.03 36.49
CA ASN A 8 39.10 25.66 36.45
C ASN A 8 37.72 25.57 35.76
N GLY A 9 36.98 26.68 35.64
CA GLY A 9 35.66 26.72 34.98
C GLY A 9 35.77 26.77 33.46
N ALA A 10 36.71 27.56 32.93
CA ALA A 10 36.95 27.69 31.49
C ALA A 10 37.49 26.37 30.89
N LEU A 11 38.40 25.69 31.60
CA LEU A 11 38.95 24.42 31.15
C LEU A 11 37.89 23.30 31.09
N ARG A 12 36.96 23.25 32.06
CA ARG A 12 35.86 22.28 32.06
C ARG A 12 34.81 22.55 30.98
N ALA A 13 34.52 23.82 30.68
CA ALA A 13 33.61 24.21 29.61
C ALA A 13 34.18 23.88 28.22
N LEU A 14 35.49 24.04 28.01
CA LEU A 14 36.16 23.68 26.76
C LEU A 14 36.24 22.15 26.57
N LEU A 15 36.50 21.39 27.63
CA LEU A 15 36.52 19.92 27.58
C LEU A 15 35.10 19.34 27.36
N ALA A 16 34.08 19.89 28.03
CA ALA A 16 32.70 19.49 27.84
C ALA A 16 32.17 19.89 26.44
N GLY A 17 32.52 21.09 25.96
CA GLY A 17 32.15 21.55 24.62
C GLY A 17 32.79 20.72 23.50
N GLY A 18 34.07 20.35 23.66
CA GLY A 18 34.76 19.46 22.73
C GLY A 18 34.19 18.04 22.71
N PHE A 19 33.81 17.51 23.88
CA PHE A 19 33.20 16.19 23.98
C PHE A 19 31.80 16.15 23.38
N VAL A 20 30.97 17.17 23.64
CA VAL A 20 29.62 17.28 23.06
C VAL A 20 29.70 17.49 21.55
N LEU A 21 30.59 18.36 21.05
CA LEU A 21 30.78 18.57 19.62
C LEU A 21 31.31 17.30 18.94
N GLY A 22 32.23 16.58 19.58
CA GLY A 22 32.76 15.31 19.09
C GLY A 22 31.71 14.20 19.05
N LEU A 23 30.86 14.09 20.07
CA LEU A 23 29.74 13.14 20.09
C LEU A 23 28.69 13.46 19.02
N LEU A 24 28.35 14.74 18.82
CA LEU A 24 27.41 15.17 17.78
C LEU A 24 27.95 14.86 16.38
N LEU A 25 29.24 15.09 16.13
CA LEU A 25 29.91 14.74 14.87
C LEU A 25 29.93 13.22 14.64
N ALA A 26 30.25 12.43 15.67
CA ALA A 26 30.26 10.98 15.57
C ALA A 26 28.86 10.40 15.26
N VAL A 27 27.81 10.90 15.92
CA VAL A 27 26.42 10.50 15.65
C VAL A 27 25.99 10.88 14.24
N ALA A 28 26.36 12.07 13.75
CA ALA A 28 26.07 12.50 12.39
C ALA A 28 26.77 11.61 11.33
N LEU A 29 28.02 11.22 11.58
CA LEU A 29 28.77 10.32 10.70
C LEU A 29 28.20 8.90 10.67
N VAL A 30 27.80 8.34 11.82
CA VAL A 30 27.15 7.02 11.90
C VAL A 30 25.76 7.04 11.25
N GLY A 31 24.99 8.13 11.44
CA GLY A 31 23.65 8.27 10.84
C GLY A 31 23.67 8.34 9.31
N ALA A 32 24.73 8.87 8.70
CA ALA A 32 24.86 8.97 7.25
C ALA A 32 25.12 7.62 6.56
N ASP A 33 25.88 6.70 7.18
CA ASP A 33 26.16 5.36 6.62
C ASP A 33 24.90 4.48 6.60
N GLU A 34 24.13 4.50 7.69
CA GLU A 34 22.93 3.66 7.83
C GLU A 34 21.80 4.09 6.88
N PHE A 35 21.62 5.42 6.69
CA PHE A 35 20.63 5.94 5.76
C PHE A 35 20.94 5.57 4.30
N ASN A 36 22.23 5.51 3.94
CA ASN A 36 22.64 5.11 2.61
C ASN A 36 22.37 3.61 2.37
N ARG A 37 22.64 2.75 3.37
CA ARG A 37 22.35 1.30 3.30
C ARG A 37 20.85 1.00 3.11
N LEU A 38 19.97 1.73 3.80
CA LEU A 38 18.51 1.55 3.67
C LEU A 38 18.01 1.90 2.26
N ARG A 39 18.60 2.88 1.57
CA ARG A 39 18.24 3.22 0.18
C ARG A 39 18.71 2.20 -0.84
N THR A 40 19.89 1.62 -0.66
CA THR A 40 20.42 0.60 -1.57
C THR A 40 19.61 -0.70 -1.49
N ALA A 41 19.11 -1.05 -0.30
CA ALA A 41 18.22 -2.20 -0.11
C ALA A 41 16.88 -2.02 -0.85
N ALA A 42 16.32 -0.81 -0.88
CA ALA A 42 15.03 -0.54 -1.53
C ALA A 42 15.07 -0.58 -3.07
N THR A 43 16.24 -0.43 -3.69
CA THR A 43 16.38 -0.35 -5.15
C THR A 43 16.73 -1.69 -5.82
N SER A 44 17.25 -2.68 -5.09
CA SER A 44 17.66 -3.97 -5.65
C SER A 44 16.53 -4.98 -5.87
N ALA A 45 15.31 -4.73 -5.38
CA ALA A 45 14.19 -5.67 -5.49
C ALA A 45 13.41 -5.60 -6.81
N ARG A 46 13.71 -4.67 -7.72
CA ARG A 46 13.07 -4.59 -9.04
C ARG A 46 13.84 -5.40 -10.09
N LYS A 47 14.11 -6.67 -9.79
CA LYS A 47 14.70 -7.62 -10.76
C LYS A 47 13.56 -8.42 -11.39
N THR A 48 13.18 -8.00 -12.60
CA THR A 48 12.51 -8.78 -13.66
C THR A 48 11.43 -9.76 -13.21
N SER A 49 10.18 -9.29 -13.13
CA SER A 49 9.02 -10.18 -13.14
C SER A 49 8.88 -10.80 -14.53
N SER A 50 9.21 -12.09 -14.68
CA SER A 50 8.75 -12.87 -15.83
C SER A 50 7.24 -13.07 -15.72
N GLN A 51 6.45 -12.17 -16.29
CA GLN A 51 5.01 -12.41 -16.43
C GLN A 51 4.83 -13.53 -17.46
N PRO A 52 4.09 -14.61 -17.13
CA PRO A 52 3.68 -15.59 -18.13
C PRO A 52 2.84 -14.89 -19.19
N ALA A 53 2.99 -15.32 -20.45
CA ALA A 53 2.23 -14.79 -21.59
C ALA A 53 0.74 -14.75 -21.23
N ALA A 54 0.15 -13.55 -21.31
CA ALA A 54 -1.21 -13.29 -20.89
C ALA A 54 -2.17 -14.25 -21.61
N VAL A 55 -2.90 -15.05 -20.84
CA VAL A 55 -4.12 -15.68 -21.34
C VAL A 55 -5.06 -14.52 -21.68
N ALA A 56 -5.35 -14.32 -22.96
CA ALA A 56 -6.19 -13.21 -23.40
C ALA A 56 -7.56 -13.32 -22.73
N GLY A 57 -7.97 -12.27 -22.02
CA GLY A 57 -9.30 -12.19 -21.42
C GLY A 57 -10.41 -12.10 -22.49
N PRO A 58 -11.68 -12.22 -22.09
CA PRO A 58 -12.80 -12.09 -23.02
C PRO A 58 -12.78 -10.73 -23.72
N LEU A 59 -13.06 -10.73 -25.03
CA LEU A 59 -13.10 -9.52 -25.83
C LEU A 59 -14.46 -8.86 -25.72
N VAL A 60 -14.50 -7.54 -25.95
CA VAL A 60 -15.77 -6.79 -25.98
C VAL A 60 -16.62 -7.31 -27.14
N GLY A 61 -17.88 -7.65 -26.84
CA GLY A 61 -18.83 -8.21 -27.80
C GLY A 61 -18.91 -9.74 -27.75
N ASP A 62 -17.89 -10.42 -27.22
CA ASP A 62 -17.97 -11.86 -26.97
C ASP A 62 -18.90 -12.16 -25.79
N PRO A 63 -19.52 -13.35 -25.76
CA PRO A 63 -20.21 -13.82 -24.58
C PRO A 63 -19.24 -13.87 -23.39
N ALA A 64 -19.64 -13.26 -22.26
CA ALA A 64 -18.90 -13.40 -21.01
C ALA A 64 -18.78 -14.90 -20.63
N PRO A 65 -17.60 -15.39 -20.24
CA PRO A 65 -17.42 -16.77 -19.83
C PRO A 65 -18.33 -17.13 -18.66
N ASP A 66 -19.01 -18.27 -18.74
CA ASP A 66 -19.82 -18.74 -17.63
C ASP A 66 -18.93 -19.23 -16.49
N PHE A 67 -19.34 -18.92 -15.26
CA PHE A 67 -18.68 -19.36 -14.05
C PHE A 67 -19.70 -19.58 -12.94
N GLU A 68 -19.35 -20.43 -11.96
CA GLU A 68 -20.14 -20.67 -10.76
C GLU A 68 -19.31 -20.28 -9.54
N LEU A 69 -19.92 -19.52 -8.62
CA LEU A 69 -19.34 -19.22 -7.31
C LEU A 69 -20.25 -19.73 -6.19
N ILE A 70 -19.63 -19.91 -5.03
CA ILE A 70 -20.33 -20.12 -3.77
C ILE A 70 -20.40 -18.75 -3.08
N GLU A 71 -21.62 -18.29 -2.84
CA GLU A 71 -21.87 -17.04 -2.15
C GLU A 71 -21.34 -17.10 -0.70
N ALA A 72 -20.53 -16.11 -0.34
CA ALA A 72 -20.01 -15.99 1.00
C ALA A 72 -21.15 -15.72 2.00
N GLY A 73 -21.26 -16.54 3.04
CA GLY A 73 -22.27 -16.41 4.10
C GLY A 73 -23.46 -17.35 3.93
N THR A 74 -24.05 -17.45 2.74
CA THR A 74 -25.21 -18.33 2.49
C THR A 74 -24.81 -19.73 2.04
N GLY A 75 -23.66 -19.86 1.35
CA GLY A 75 -23.24 -21.11 0.71
C GLY A 75 -24.01 -21.44 -0.58
N ASN A 76 -24.87 -20.52 -1.05
CA ASN A 76 -25.64 -20.73 -2.26
C ASN A 76 -24.72 -20.75 -3.49
N LYS A 77 -25.01 -21.67 -4.41
CA LYS A 77 -24.41 -21.66 -5.75
C LYS A 77 -25.05 -20.55 -6.57
N GLN A 78 -24.22 -19.76 -7.22
CA GLN A 78 -24.66 -18.72 -8.13
C GLN A 78 -23.89 -18.85 -9.44
N ARG A 79 -24.60 -18.88 -10.56
CA ARG A 79 -24.01 -18.97 -11.90
C ARG A 79 -24.26 -17.71 -12.70
N LEU A 80 -23.28 -17.26 -13.48
CA LEU A 80 -23.44 -16.05 -14.30
C LEU A 80 -24.60 -16.17 -15.30
N SER A 81 -24.83 -17.37 -15.85
CA SER A 81 -25.95 -17.64 -16.74
C SER A 81 -27.34 -17.37 -16.13
N ASP A 82 -27.49 -17.38 -14.80
CA ASP A 82 -28.77 -17.15 -14.12
C ASP A 82 -29.22 -15.68 -14.21
N TYR A 83 -28.34 -14.80 -14.71
CA TYR A 83 -28.55 -13.36 -14.81
C TYR A 83 -28.80 -12.88 -16.23
N ARG A 84 -28.95 -13.80 -17.19
CA ARG A 84 -29.31 -13.47 -18.57
C ARG A 84 -30.56 -12.59 -18.63
N GLY A 85 -30.55 -11.64 -19.57
CA GLY A 85 -31.62 -10.65 -19.74
C GLY A 85 -31.53 -9.45 -18.80
N ARG A 86 -30.52 -9.39 -17.91
CA ARG A 86 -30.25 -8.25 -17.03
C ARG A 86 -28.83 -7.72 -17.25
N PRO A 87 -28.61 -6.41 -17.16
CA PRO A 87 -27.27 -5.85 -17.07
C PRO A 87 -26.62 -6.28 -15.75
N VAL A 88 -25.36 -6.74 -15.81
CA VAL A 88 -24.60 -7.25 -14.66
C VAL A 88 -23.22 -6.59 -14.65
N LEU A 89 -22.82 -6.08 -13.49
CA LEU A 89 -21.45 -5.65 -13.22
C LEU A 89 -20.74 -6.74 -12.41
N VAL A 90 -19.65 -7.28 -12.93
CA VAL A 90 -18.78 -8.24 -12.24
C VAL A 90 -17.54 -7.50 -11.75
N ASN A 91 -17.29 -7.51 -10.44
CA ASN A 91 -16.16 -6.86 -9.82
C ASN A 91 -15.26 -7.88 -9.12
N PHE A 92 -13.98 -7.96 -9.49
CA PHE A 92 -13.02 -8.86 -8.86
C PHE A 92 -12.23 -8.12 -7.78
N TRP A 93 -12.46 -8.46 -6.51
CA TRP A 93 -11.84 -7.79 -5.37
C TRP A 93 -11.46 -8.77 -4.26
N ALA A 94 -10.76 -8.27 -3.24
CA ALA A 94 -10.39 -9.04 -2.06
C ALA A 94 -10.33 -8.15 -0.82
N THR A 95 -10.47 -8.75 0.37
CA THR A 95 -10.48 -8.02 1.66
C THR A 95 -9.18 -7.26 1.96
N TRP A 96 -8.06 -7.76 1.44
CA TRP A 96 -6.74 -7.15 1.55
C TRP A 96 -6.42 -6.17 0.39
N CYS A 97 -7.33 -6.01 -0.58
CA CYS A 97 -7.15 -5.07 -1.67
C CYS A 97 -7.44 -3.64 -1.20
N ALA A 98 -6.40 -2.90 -0.80
CA ALA A 98 -6.50 -1.51 -0.39
C ALA A 98 -7.16 -0.56 -1.44
N PRO A 99 -6.80 -0.59 -2.74
CA PRO A 99 -7.47 0.26 -3.72
C PRO A 99 -8.94 -0.11 -3.90
N CYS A 100 -9.29 -1.40 -3.94
CA CYS A 100 -10.67 -1.87 -4.06
C CYS A 100 -11.56 -1.32 -2.94
N ARG A 101 -11.08 -1.34 -1.68
CA ARG A 101 -11.83 -0.80 -0.52
C ARG A 101 -12.11 0.70 -0.64
N THR A 102 -11.25 1.44 -1.34
CA THR A 102 -11.42 2.88 -1.55
C THR A 102 -12.44 3.16 -2.66
N GLU A 103 -12.54 2.26 -3.64
CA GLU A 103 -13.44 2.36 -4.79
C GLU A 103 -14.87 1.89 -4.48
N MET A 104 -15.03 0.87 -3.64
CA MET A 104 -16.33 0.28 -3.29
C MET A 104 -17.42 1.28 -2.87
N PRO A 105 -17.16 2.29 -2.00
CA PRO A 105 -18.18 3.26 -1.60
C PRO A 105 -18.72 4.08 -2.77
N ALA A 106 -17.90 4.27 -3.81
CA ALA A 106 -18.28 4.96 -5.03
C ALA A 106 -18.95 4.04 -6.06
N LEU A 107 -18.85 2.72 -5.92
CA LEU A 107 -19.62 1.76 -6.73
C LEU A 107 -20.99 1.52 -6.10
N GLU A 108 -21.07 1.39 -4.78
CA GLU A 108 -22.34 1.12 -4.07
C GLU A 108 -23.33 2.30 -4.14
N LYS A 109 -22.84 3.55 -4.03
CA LYS A 109 -23.69 4.75 -4.01
C LYS A 109 -24.43 5.04 -5.32
N PRO A 110 -23.79 5.09 -6.50
CA PRO A 110 -24.44 5.45 -7.77
C PRO A 110 -25.17 4.28 -8.45
N LEU A 111 -24.91 3.03 -8.07
CA LEU A 111 -25.68 1.88 -8.58
C LEU A 111 -27.12 1.84 -8.02
N GLN A 112 -27.43 2.60 -6.97
CA GLN A 112 -28.79 2.77 -6.45
C GLN A 112 -29.66 3.74 -7.27
N PRO A 113 -29.18 4.94 -7.70
CA PRO A 113 -29.97 5.87 -8.53
C PRO A 113 -29.93 5.58 -10.04
N ILE A 114 -28.94 4.87 -10.59
CA ILE A 114 -29.03 4.33 -11.97
C ILE A 114 -29.82 3.02 -11.91
N ALA A 115 -31.06 3.12 -11.46
CA ALA A 115 -32.00 2.02 -11.37
C ALA A 115 -32.46 1.62 -12.78
N MET A 116 -31.60 0.92 -13.52
CA MET A 116 -32.10 0.00 -14.54
C MET A 116 -32.95 -1.04 -13.79
N PRO A 117 -34.26 -1.18 -14.08
CA PRO A 117 -35.08 -2.15 -13.40
C PRO A 117 -34.47 -3.55 -13.58
N GLY A 118 -33.98 -4.12 -12.47
CA GLY A 118 -33.36 -5.46 -12.43
C GLY A 118 -31.83 -5.53 -12.38
N PHE A 119 -31.10 -4.42 -12.22
CA PHE A 119 -29.65 -4.47 -12.00
C PHE A 119 -29.30 -5.12 -10.65
N LYS A 120 -28.48 -6.18 -10.66
CA LYS A 120 -28.01 -6.88 -9.45
C LYS A 120 -26.50 -6.74 -9.33
N PHE A 121 -26.07 -6.13 -8.22
CA PHE A 121 -24.67 -6.10 -7.81
C PHE A 121 -24.23 -7.51 -7.37
N TRP A 122 -23.14 -7.99 -7.95
CA TRP A 122 -22.57 -9.30 -7.66
C TRP A 122 -21.35 -9.12 -6.74
N PRO A 123 -21.40 -9.56 -5.48
CA PRO A 123 -20.27 -9.46 -4.55
C PRO A 123 -19.17 -10.49 -4.82
#